data_AF-A0A7W5G9T1-F1
#
_entry.id   AF-A0A7W5G9T1-F1
#
_cell.length_a   1.000
_cell.length_b   1.000
_cell.length_c   1.000
_cell.angle_alpha   90.00
_cell.angle_beta   90.00
_cell.angle_gamma   90.00
#
_symmetry.space_group_name_H-M   'P 1'
#
loop_
_entity.id
_entity.type
_entity.pdbx_description
1 polymer ?
#
loop_
_entity_poly.entity_id
_entity_poly.type
_entity_poly.pdbx_seq_one_letter_code
_entity_poly.pdbx_strand_id
1 'polypeptide(L)' 'MNNICENFRYVENERTGRDLTFKFYADGRLIIIDNVAEEVITPKDLKGASKDFYVRRRIAFIKNQLRASQLKYA' A
#
# COMPACT_ATOMS: atom_id res chain seq x y z
N MET A 1 -4.48 12.36 17.25
CA MET A 1 -4.67 12.00 15.83
C MET A 1 -4.54 10.50 15.72
N ASN A 2 -5.64 9.77 15.50
CA ASN A 2 -5.54 8.34 15.25
C ASN A 2 -4.86 8.16 13.90
N ASN A 3 -3.63 7.64 13.89
CA ASN A 3 -2.93 7.24 12.67
C ASN A 3 -3.69 6.04 12.08
N ILE A 4 -4.77 6.30 11.35
CA ILE A 4 -5.45 5.27 10.58
C ILE A 4 -4.44 4.79 9.54
N CYS A 5 -4.04 3.53 9.70
CA CYS A 5 -3.03 2.86 8.91
C CYS A 5 -3.63 1.57 8.37
N GLU A 6 -3.80 1.49 7.05
CA GLU A 6 -4.27 0.28 6.39
C GLU A 6 -3.06 -0.56 5.98
N ASN A 7 -2.99 -1.78 6.53
CA ASN A 7 -1.89 -2.72 6.28
C ASN A 7 -2.36 -3.85 5.37
N PHE A 8 -1.60 -4.12 4.31
CA PHE A 8 -1.85 -5.23 3.40
C PHE A 8 -0.58 -6.05 3.22
N ARG A 9 -0.66 -7.36 3.48
CA ARG A 9 0.39 -8.30 3.12
C ARG A 9 0.11 -8.89 1.74
N TYR A 10 1.13 -8.94 0.91
CA TYR A 10 1.10 -9.53 -0.42
C TYR A 10 2.20 -10.57 -0.51
N VAL A 11 1.81 -11.82 -0.67
CA VAL A 11 2.76 -12.92 -0.89
C VAL A 11 2.63 -13.34 -2.34
N GLU A 12 3.73 -13.20 -3.09
CA GLU A 12 3.81 -13.64 -4.48
C GLU A 12 4.03 -15.16 -4.52
N ASN A 13 3.48 -15.84 -5.54
CA ASN A 13 3.52 -17.29 -5.65
C ASN A 13 4.98 -17.84 -5.61
N GLU A 14 5.11 -19.13 -5.26
CA GLU A 14 6.36 -19.83 -4.86
C GLU A 14 7.63 -19.59 -5.71
N ARG A 15 7.50 -19.08 -6.94
CA ARG A 15 8.61 -18.91 -7.87
C ARG A 15 9.41 -17.62 -7.68
N THR A 16 8.80 -16.55 -7.18
CA THR A 16 9.50 -15.26 -6.95
C THR A 16 9.75 -14.98 -5.47
N GLY A 17 9.01 -15.64 -4.58
CA GLY A 17 9.26 -15.62 -3.13
C GLY A 17 9.10 -14.25 -2.47
N ARG A 18 8.49 -13.26 -3.13
CA ARG A 18 8.31 -11.92 -2.55
C ARG A 18 7.19 -11.93 -1.52
N ASP A 19 7.52 -11.51 -0.31
CA ASP A 19 6.57 -11.27 0.75
C ASP A 19 6.65 -9.79 1.12
N LEU A 20 5.63 -9.02 0.74
CA LEU A 20 5.63 -7.57 0.88
C LEU A 20 4.54 -7.11 1.84
N THR A 21 4.87 -6.17 2.72
CA THR A 21 3.90 -5.46 3.55
C THR A 21 3.73 -4.03 3.07
N PHE A 22 2.53 -3.66 2.65
CA PHE A 22 2.14 -2.30 2.29
C PHE A 22 1.41 -1.63 3.44
N LYS A 23 1.86 -0.45 3.86
CA LYS A 23 1.23 0.37 4.89
C LYS A 23 0.81 1.73 4.31
N PHE A 24 -0.49 1.95 4.19
CA PHE A 24 -1.07 3.21 3.71
C PHE A 24 -1.51 4.06 4.90
N TYR A 25 -1.02 5.29 4.98
CA TYR A 25 -1.31 6.21 6.07
C TYR A 25 -2.35 7.25 5.66
N ALA A 26 -3.20 7.67 6.59
CA ALA A 26 -4.23 8.68 6.37
C ALA A 26 -3.70 10.04 5.87
N ASP A 27 -2.42 10.35 6.06
CA ASP A 27 -1.77 11.54 5.52
C ASP A 27 -1.25 11.36 4.07
N GLY A 28 -1.52 10.20 3.46
CA GLY A 28 -1.09 9.86 2.12
C GLY A 28 0.29 9.22 2.05
N ARG A 29 1.04 9.09 3.16
CA ARG A 29 2.30 8.35 3.16
C ARG A 29 2.09 6.86 2.84
N LEU A 30 3.12 6.24 2.30
CA LEU A 30 3.18 4.82 1.99
C LEU A 30 4.52 4.28 2.47
N ILE A 31 4.49 3.14 3.16
CA ILE A 31 5.68 2.34 3.43
C ILE A 31 5.45 0.97 2.82
N ILE A 32 6.47 0.45 2.13
CA ILE A 32 6.47 -0.91 1.58
C ILE A 32 7.68 -1.61 2.17
N ILE A 33 7.46 -2.76 2.79
CA ILE A 33 8.50 -3.55 3.43
C ILE A 33 8.63 -4.85 2.64
N ASP A 34 9.83 -5.20 2.21
CA ASP A 34 10.16 -6.56 1.80
C ASP A 34 10.44 -7.37 3.07
N ASN A 35 9.54 -8.29 3.40
CA ASN A 35 9.63 -9.09 4.63
C ASN A 35 10.72 -10.17 4.53
N VAL A 36 11.23 -10.47 3.34
CA VAL A 36 12.32 -11.44 3.14
C VAL A 36 13.67 -10.76 3.30
N ALA A 37 13.86 -9.61 2.66
CA ALA A 37 15.09 -8.83 2.74
C ALA A 37 15.14 -7.89 3.96
N GLU A 38 14.05 -7.81 4.73
CA GLU A 38 13.88 -6.93 5.89
C GLU A 38 14.14 -5.44 5.59
N GLU A 39 13.85 -5.00 4.36
CA GLU A 39 14.14 -3.64 3.89
C GLU A 39 12.89 -2.86 3.48
N VAL A 40 12.98 -1.54 3.56
CA VAL A 40 11.93 -0.64 3.04
C VAL A 40 12.21 -0.35 1.58
N ILE A 41 11.26 -0.69 0.71
CA ILE A 41 11.35 -0.48 -0.72
C ILE A 41 10.37 0.61 -1.19
N THR A 42 10.55 1.06 -2.43
CA THR A 42 9.69 2.07 -3.04
C THR A 42 8.79 1.45 -4.11
N PRO A 43 7.71 2.14 -4.54
CA PRO A 43 6.91 1.69 -5.67
C PRO A 43 7.68 1.43 -6.97
N LYS A 44 8.87 2.01 -7.14
CA LYS A 44 9.72 1.81 -8.32
C LYS A 44 10.36 0.41 -8.34
N ASP A 45 10.53 -0.20 -7.17
CA ASP A 45 11.17 -1.51 -6.98
C ASP A 45 10.17 -2.67 -7.18
N LEU A 46 8.88 -2.34 -7.21
CA LEU A 46 7.79 -3.26 -7.53
C LEU A 46 7.78 -3.63 -9.01
N LYS A 47 7.47 -4.90 -9.30
CA LYS A 47 7.39 -5.43 -10.65
C LYS A 47 6.20 -6.39 -10.78
N GLY A 48 5.65 -6.50 -11.98
CA GLY A 48 4.58 -7.45 -12.28
C GLY A 48 3.37 -7.30 -11.36
N ALA A 49 2.94 -8.41 -10.75
CA ALA A 49 1.71 -8.49 -9.98
C ALA A 49 1.77 -7.68 -8.67
N SER A 50 2.92 -7.62 -8.00
CA SER A 50 3.11 -6.74 -6.83
C SER A 50 2.87 -5.25 -7.15
N LYS A 51 3.26 -4.80 -8.35
CA LYS A 51 3.04 -3.42 -8.82
C LYS A 51 1.57 -3.16 -9.14
N ASP A 52 0.90 -4.11 -9.80
CA ASP A 52 -0.54 -4.00 -10.08
C ASP A 52 -1.36 -3.95 -8.77
N PHE A 53 -1.01 -4.82 -7.81
CA PHE A 53 -1.61 -4.81 -6.47
C PHE A 53 -1.47 -3.45 -5.80
N TYR A 54 -0.26 -2.88 -5.79
CA TYR A 54 0.01 -1.55 -5.25
C TYR A 54 -0.87 -0.47 -5.91
N VAL A 55 -0.91 -0.42 -7.25
CA VAL A 55 -1.64 0.62 -7.98
C VAL A 55 -3.14 0.55 -7.65
N ARG A 56 -3.73 -0.64 -7.69
CA ARG A 56 -5.16 -0.83 -7.37
C ARG A 56 -5.49 -0.38 -5.95
N ARG A 57 -4.67 -0.79 -4.97
CA ARG A 57 -4.85 -0.39 -3.56
C ARG A 57 -4.66 1.10 -3.37
N ARG A 58 -3.66 1.71 -3.99
CA ARG A 58 -3.41 3.15 -3.91
C ARG A 58 -4.56 3.97 -4.47
N ILE A 59 -5.13 3.57 -5.61
CA ILE A 59 -6.30 4.24 -6.20
C ILE A 59 -7.51 4.13 -5.27
N ALA A 60 -7.79 2.94 -4.73
CA ALA A 60 -8.91 2.73 -3.81
C ALA A 60 -8.77 3.59 -2.55
N PHE A 61 -7.57 3.64 -1.98
CA PHE A 61 -7.25 4.45 -0.82
C PHE A 61 -7.52 5.94 -1.07
N ILE A 62 -6.99 6.50 -2.16
CA ILE A 62 -7.19 7.92 -2.52
C ILE A 62 -8.68 8.22 -2.74
N LYS A 63 -9.41 7.35 -3.45
CA LYS A 63 -10.86 7.53 -3.67
C LYS A 63 -11.65 7.58 -2.37
N ASN A 64 -11.34 6.68 -1.42
CA ASN A 64 -11.98 6.66 -0.11
C ASN A 64 -11.68 7.94 0.68
N GLN A 65 -10.44 8.41 0.66
CA GLN A 65 -10.07 9.67 1.31
C GLN A 65 -10.78 10.88 0.72
N LEU A 66 -10.84 10.98 -0.61
CA LEU A 66 -11.56 12.07 -1.28
C LEU A 66 -13.04 12.08 -0.92
N ARG A 67 -13.69 10.92 -0.91
CA ARG A 67 -15.10 10.78 -0.51
C ARG A 67 -15.32 11.17 0.94
N ALA A 68 -14.43 10.75 1.85
CA ALA A 68 -14.50 11.12 3.26
C ALA A 68 -14.30 12.63 3.47
N SER A 69 -13.39 13.25 2.71
CA SER A 69 -13.18 14.70 2.74
C SER A 69 -14.42 15.45 2.25
N GLN A 70 -15.00 15.06 1.12
CA GLN A 70 -16.22 15.67 0.59
C GLN A 70 -17.38 15.59 1.58
N LEU A 71 -17.59 14.45 2.25
CA LEU A 71 -18.64 14.30 3.28
C LEU A 71 -18.42 15.19 4.51
N LYS A 72 -17.18 15.55 4.84
CA LYS A 72 -16.87 16.38 6.00
C LYS A 72 -17.14 17.87 5.75
N TYR A 73 -17.05 18.30 4.50
CA TYR A 73 -17.21 19.71 4.09
C TYR A 73 -18.46 19.96 3.23
N ALA A 74 -19.35 18.97 3.14
CA ALA A 74 -20.70 19.09 2.58
C ALA A 74 -21.69 19.48 3.69
#